data_AF-A0A356UDI7-F1
#
_entry.id   AF-A0A356UDI7-F1
#
_cell.length_a   1.000
_cell.length_b   1.000
_cell.length_c   1.000
_cell.angle_alpha   90.00
_cell.angle_beta   90.00
_cell.angle_gamma   90.00
#
_symmetry.space_group_name_H-M   'P 1'
#
loop_
_entity.id
_entity.type
_entity.pdbx_description
1 polymer ?
#
loop_
_entity_poly.entity_id
_entity_poly.type
_entity_poly.pdbx_seq_one_letter_code
_entity_poly.pdbx_strand_id
1 'polypeptide(L)'
;MKDRLFRDILPQVSKPARYTGGEVNMIKKDWEGAQAEMVFAFPDVYEVGMSHIGGKILYGLVNEKSNHLMERSFAPWPDLEEVMRRENIPLYSLESFRPLGDFDVVGFSLQYELSITNVLNMLDLSGIPLWSKDRPNGCPLVIAGGPVVFNPEPFAEFFDAFLIGDGEEVTLEFLDCVYKNREMERNELLLKLAQIEGVYIPALFQVEYKDDGTIRYDDLCTRLRSSLNSIGKVCS
;
A
#
# COMPACT_ATOMS: atom_id res chain seq x y z
N MET A 1 5.56 21.94 2.76
CA MET A 1 6.59 21.01 2.23
C MET A 1 7.03 21.36 0.82
N LYS A 2 6.10 21.49 -0.14
CA LYS A 2 6.37 21.75 -1.56
C LYS A 2 7.39 22.87 -1.85
N ASP A 3 7.21 24.08 -1.31
CA ASP A 3 8.10 25.21 -1.67
C ASP A 3 9.57 24.95 -1.30
N ARG A 4 9.81 24.33 -0.14
CA ARG A 4 11.14 23.91 0.29
C ARG A 4 11.71 22.83 -0.65
N LEU A 5 10.89 21.86 -1.08
CA LEU A 5 11.34 20.84 -2.03
C LEU A 5 11.87 21.49 -3.32
N PHE A 6 11.09 22.39 -3.92
CA PHE A 6 11.45 23.00 -5.20
C PHE A 6 12.63 23.98 -5.10
N ARG A 7 12.68 24.79 -4.04
CA ARG A 7 13.71 25.82 -3.89
C ARG A 7 15.04 25.25 -3.41
N ASP A 8 14.98 24.34 -2.44
CA ASP A 8 16.16 23.97 -1.65
C ASP A 8 16.63 22.53 -1.96
N ILE A 9 15.72 21.59 -2.24
CA ILE A 9 16.04 20.15 -2.31
C ILE A 9 16.27 19.65 -3.73
N LEU A 10 15.28 19.82 -4.61
CA LEU A 10 15.32 19.31 -5.98
C LEU A 10 16.51 19.84 -6.82
N PRO A 11 17.01 21.07 -6.61
CA PRO A 11 18.23 21.52 -7.29
C PRO A 11 19.50 20.71 -6.94
N GLN A 12 19.50 19.94 -5.85
CA GLN A 12 20.66 19.17 -5.39
C GLN A 12 20.73 17.76 -5.99
N VAL A 13 19.68 17.26 -6.65
CA VAL A 13 19.56 15.86 -7.08
C VAL A 13 19.60 15.71 -8.58
N SER A 14 19.95 14.52 -9.05
CA SER A 14 19.86 14.17 -10.46
C SER A 14 18.41 14.01 -10.90
N LYS A 15 18.11 14.45 -12.13
CA LYS A 15 16.77 14.35 -12.76
C LYS A 15 15.61 14.80 -11.84
N PRO A 16 15.61 16.06 -11.36
CA PRO A 16 14.60 16.55 -10.42
C PRO A 16 13.15 16.46 -10.92
N ALA A 17 12.95 16.45 -12.25
CA ALA A 17 11.65 16.30 -12.88
C ALA A 17 10.89 15.02 -12.48
N ARG A 18 11.58 13.99 -11.97
CA ARG A 18 10.97 12.77 -11.40
C ARG A 18 10.04 13.06 -10.22
N TYR A 19 10.25 14.19 -9.56
CA TYR A 19 9.69 14.48 -8.24
C TYR A 19 8.82 15.74 -8.21
N THR A 20 8.66 16.41 -9.35
CA THR A 20 7.93 17.68 -9.44
C THR A 20 6.43 17.52 -9.65
N GLY A 21 5.99 16.36 -10.13
CA GLY A 21 4.62 16.14 -10.62
C GLY A 21 4.24 17.14 -11.71
N GLY A 22 2.94 17.38 -11.86
CA GLY A 22 2.42 18.38 -12.80
C GLY A 22 2.32 17.90 -14.24
N GLU A 23 2.48 16.60 -14.50
CA GLU A 23 2.32 16.07 -15.86
C GLU A 23 0.88 16.17 -16.37
N VAL A 24 0.74 16.08 -17.70
CA VAL A 24 -0.55 15.99 -18.38
C VAL A 24 -1.29 14.75 -17.87
N ASN A 25 -2.59 14.91 -17.59
CA ASN A 25 -3.49 13.89 -17.01
C ASN A 25 -3.26 13.56 -15.53
N MET A 26 -2.48 14.36 -14.81
CA MET A 26 -2.47 14.30 -13.35
C MET A 26 -3.81 14.85 -12.82
N ILE A 27 -4.54 14.02 -12.09
CA ILE A 27 -5.80 14.37 -11.43
C ILE A 27 -5.49 14.75 -9.99
N LYS A 28 -5.96 15.94 -9.57
CA LYS A 28 -5.92 16.36 -8.16
C LYS A 28 -7.34 16.46 -7.64
N LYS A 29 -7.69 15.59 -6.70
CA LYS A 29 -8.96 15.65 -5.98
C LYS A 29 -8.80 16.45 -4.70
N ASP A 30 -9.91 16.99 -4.23
CA ASP A 30 -9.96 17.59 -2.91
C ASP A 30 -9.88 16.49 -1.84
N TRP A 31 -9.09 16.74 -0.81
CA TRP A 31 -8.88 15.81 0.29
C TRP A 31 -10.04 15.87 1.29
N GLU A 32 -10.64 17.04 1.54
CA GLU A 32 -11.71 17.17 2.54
C GLU A 32 -13.01 16.44 2.12
N GLY A 33 -13.24 16.31 0.82
CA GLY A 33 -14.38 15.58 0.25
C GLY A 33 -14.10 14.14 -0.16
N ALA A 34 -12.88 13.63 0.02
CA ALA A 34 -12.53 12.27 -0.34
C ALA A 34 -13.10 11.26 0.68
N GLN A 35 -13.53 10.09 0.20
CA GLN A 35 -14.02 9.02 1.07
C GLN A 35 -12.86 8.23 1.70
N ALA A 36 -11.97 7.70 0.86
CA ALA A 36 -10.74 7.09 1.32
C ALA A 36 -9.58 7.65 0.51
N GLU A 37 -8.43 7.81 1.15
CA GLU A 37 -7.21 8.27 0.50
C GLU A 37 -6.20 7.14 0.35
N MET A 38 -5.80 6.88 -0.89
CA MET A 38 -4.83 5.85 -1.22
C MET A 38 -3.63 6.43 -1.96
N VAL A 39 -2.43 5.96 -1.61
CA VAL A 39 -1.27 6.05 -2.48
C VAL A 39 -1.10 4.75 -3.27
N PHE A 40 -1.01 4.86 -4.58
CA PHE A 40 -0.44 3.85 -5.46
C PHE A 40 1.08 4.05 -5.53
N ALA A 41 1.81 3.28 -4.74
CA ALA A 41 3.26 3.28 -4.69
C ALA A 41 3.83 2.29 -5.71
N PHE A 42 4.69 2.77 -6.60
CA PHE A 42 5.47 1.91 -7.48
C PHE A 42 6.91 1.80 -6.92
N PRO A 43 7.39 0.59 -6.56
CA PRO A 43 8.69 0.40 -5.90
C PRO A 43 9.87 0.46 -6.87
N ASP A 44 9.87 1.46 -7.75
CA ASP A 44 10.93 1.76 -8.72
C ASP A 44 10.86 3.25 -9.07
N VAL A 45 11.83 3.74 -9.85
CA VAL A 45 11.89 5.13 -10.28
C VAL A 45 10.68 5.50 -11.13
N TYR A 46 10.36 6.79 -11.10
CA TYR A 46 9.25 7.41 -11.84
C TYR A 46 9.16 6.95 -13.31
N GLU A 47 10.27 6.92 -14.06
CA GLU A 47 10.22 6.54 -15.48
C GLU A 47 9.73 5.09 -15.70
N VAL A 48 10.09 4.18 -14.79
CA VAL A 48 9.65 2.78 -14.85
C VAL A 48 8.19 2.68 -14.42
N GLY A 49 7.84 3.27 -13.28
CA GLY A 49 6.46 3.21 -12.77
C GLY A 49 5.44 3.88 -13.69
N MET A 50 5.80 4.99 -14.33
CA MET A 50 4.96 5.66 -15.33
C MET A 50 4.77 4.87 -16.62
N SER A 51 5.57 3.84 -16.86
CA SER A 51 5.37 2.92 -17.98
C SER A 51 4.36 1.81 -17.66
N HIS A 52 3.93 1.68 -16.40
CA HIS A 52 2.99 0.65 -15.96
C HIS A 52 1.53 1.00 -16.31
N ILE A 53 0.98 0.29 -17.30
CA ILE A 53 -0.38 0.53 -17.81
C ILE A 53 -1.45 0.23 -16.75
N GLY A 54 -1.34 -0.90 -16.04
CA GLY A 54 -2.33 -1.29 -15.02
C GLY A 54 -2.48 -0.23 -13.92
N GLY A 55 -1.37 0.41 -13.52
CA GLY A 55 -1.38 1.50 -12.55
C GLY A 55 -2.11 2.75 -13.06
N LYS A 56 -2.00 3.07 -14.36
CA LYS A 56 -2.74 4.19 -14.97
C LYS A 56 -4.24 3.92 -15.03
N ILE A 57 -4.62 2.69 -15.36
CA ILE A 57 -6.03 2.30 -15.41
C ILE A 57 -6.64 2.41 -14.01
N LEU A 58 -5.96 1.85 -13.01
CA LEU A 58 -6.42 1.91 -11.62
C LEU A 58 -6.49 3.35 -11.09
N TYR A 59 -5.46 4.16 -11.37
CA TYR A 59 -5.44 5.58 -11.01
C TYR A 59 -6.61 6.36 -11.64
N GLY A 60 -6.91 6.11 -12.92
CA GLY A 60 -8.04 6.71 -13.61
C GLY A 60 -9.37 6.22 -13.05
N LEU A 61 -9.52 4.91 -12.84
CA LEU A 61 -10.72 4.29 -12.27
C LEU A 61 -11.08 4.92 -10.93
N VAL A 62 -10.13 4.95 -9.98
CA VAL A 62 -10.40 5.49 -8.64
C VAL A 62 -10.70 6.97 -8.71
N ASN A 63 -9.89 7.76 -9.42
CA ASN A 63 -10.06 9.21 -9.39
C ASN A 63 -11.26 9.71 -10.19
N GLU A 64 -11.61 9.07 -11.32
CA GLU A 64 -12.69 9.51 -12.21
C GLU A 64 -14.03 8.83 -11.93
N LYS A 65 -14.06 7.61 -11.39
CA LYS A 65 -15.29 6.81 -11.23
C LYS A 65 -15.75 6.63 -9.80
N SER A 66 -14.98 7.08 -8.81
CA SER A 66 -15.33 6.97 -7.40
C SER A 66 -15.20 8.31 -6.66
N ASN A 67 -15.62 8.33 -5.39
CA ASN A 67 -15.38 9.46 -4.48
C ASN A 67 -14.10 9.28 -3.64
N HIS A 68 -13.33 8.22 -3.88
CA HIS A 68 -12.01 8.04 -3.26
C HIS A 68 -10.95 8.87 -4.00
N LEU A 69 -9.81 9.06 -3.35
CA LEU A 69 -8.66 9.77 -3.86
C LEU A 69 -7.50 8.79 -3.99
N MET A 70 -6.90 8.75 -5.18
CA MET A 70 -5.68 7.98 -5.41
C MET A 70 -4.57 8.90 -5.89
N GLU A 71 -3.47 8.94 -5.16
CA GLU A 71 -2.24 9.63 -5.54
C GLU A 71 -1.13 8.61 -5.80
N ARG A 72 -0.02 9.04 -6.41
CA ARG A 72 1.07 8.16 -6.82
C ARG A 72 2.34 8.48 -6.05
N SER A 73 3.13 7.46 -5.75
CA SER A 73 4.47 7.62 -5.20
C SER A 73 5.44 6.65 -5.85
N PHE A 74 6.72 7.00 -5.88
CA PHE A 74 7.77 6.25 -6.56
C PHE A 74 8.98 6.16 -5.65
N ALA A 75 9.79 5.11 -5.82
CA ALA A 75 11.03 5.00 -5.07
C ALA A 75 11.97 6.17 -5.46
N PRO A 76 12.52 6.92 -4.48
CA PRO A 76 13.48 7.95 -4.78
C PRO A 76 14.79 7.31 -5.27
N TRP A 77 15.50 8.02 -6.14
CA TRP A 77 16.87 7.64 -6.48
C TRP A 77 17.80 7.86 -5.28
N PRO A 78 18.95 7.16 -5.15
CA PRO A 78 19.80 7.25 -3.96
C PRO A 78 20.24 8.66 -3.56
N ASP A 79 20.38 9.58 -4.52
CA ASP A 79 20.74 10.98 -4.23
C ASP A 79 19.62 11.77 -3.55
N LEU A 80 18.37 11.59 -3.99
CA LEU A 80 17.22 12.17 -3.31
C LEU A 80 16.98 11.48 -1.97
N GLU A 81 17.12 10.15 -1.90
CA GLU A 81 17.00 9.41 -0.65
C GLU A 81 17.96 9.96 0.41
N GLU A 82 19.25 10.15 0.06
CA GLU A 82 20.25 10.67 0.98
C GLU A 82 19.85 12.06 1.53
N VAL A 83 19.36 12.95 0.66
CA VAL A 83 18.90 14.27 1.06
C VAL A 83 17.62 14.17 1.92
N MET A 84 16.68 13.30 1.57
CA MET A 84 15.45 13.09 2.35
C MET A 84 15.77 12.63 3.77
N ARG A 85 16.68 11.66 3.92
CA ARG A 85 17.13 11.16 5.23
C ARG A 85 17.84 12.24 6.03
N ARG A 86 18.77 12.97 5.41
CA ARG A 86 19.52 14.06 6.06
C ARG A 86 18.61 15.18 6.56
N GLU A 87 17.61 15.54 5.76
CA GLU A 87 16.71 16.68 6.01
C GLU A 87 15.41 16.28 6.73
N ASN A 88 15.26 14.99 7.08
CA ASN A 88 14.08 14.37 7.66
C ASN A 88 12.79 14.67 6.87
N ILE A 89 12.86 14.51 5.55
CA ILE A 89 11.74 14.68 4.63
C ILE A 89 11.11 13.30 4.41
N PRO A 90 9.84 13.09 4.80
CA PRO A 90 9.20 11.81 4.58
C PRO A 90 8.96 11.60 3.08
N LEU A 91 8.89 10.33 2.66
CA LEU A 91 8.41 10.00 1.33
C LEU A 91 6.98 10.50 1.15
N TYR A 92 6.72 11.05 -0.04
CA TYR A 92 5.50 11.79 -0.34
C TYR A 92 4.86 11.38 -1.67
N SER A 93 3.61 11.78 -1.84
CA SER A 93 2.85 11.61 -3.09
C SER A 93 3.16 12.69 -4.12
N LEU A 94 3.12 12.34 -5.40
CA LEU A 94 3.49 13.21 -6.51
C LEU A 94 2.48 14.35 -6.74
N GLU A 95 1.20 14.10 -6.49
CA GLU A 95 0.09 15.02 -6.76
C GLU A 95 0.04 16.16 -5.74
N SER A 96 -0.01 15.83 -4.45
CA SER A 96 -0.22 16.80 -3.37
C SER A 96 1.02 17.10 -2.55
N PHE A 97 2.10 16.33 -2.71
CA PHE A 97 3.26 16.39 -1.82
C PHE A 97 2.84 16.13 -0.37
N ARG A 98 1.99 15.14 -0.14
CA ARG A 98 1.63 14.70 1.21
C ARG A 98 2.47 13.49 1.61
N PRO A 99 2.96 13.43 2.86
CA PRO A 99 3.60 12.24 3.40
C PRO A 99 2.74 10.99 3.22
N LEU A 100 3.36 9.85 2.91
CA LEU A 100 2.63 8.58 2.74
C LEU A 100 1.94 8.11 4.03
N GLY A 101 2.46 8.50 5.19
CA GLY A 101 1.85 8.23 6.49
C GLY A 101 0.50 8.92 6.72
N ASP A 102 0.13 9.91 5.90
CA ASP A 102 -1.12 10.67 6.03
C ASP A 102 -2.30 10.05 5.25
N PHE A 103 -2.07 8.95 4.51
CA PHE A 103 -3.10 8.26 3.73
C PHE A 103 -3.77 7.16 4.55
N ASP A 104 -4.99 6.75 4.17
CA ASP A 104 -5.63 5.56 4.74
C ASP A 104 -4.92 4.28 4.25
N VAL A 105 -4.46 4.28 3.00
CA VAL A 105 -3.91 3.10 2.32
C VAL A 105 -2.64 3.45 1.54
N VAL A 106 -1.58 2.66 1.72
CA VAL A 106 -0.39 2.66 0.86
C VAL A 106 -0.33 1.33 0.13
N GLY A 107 -0.69 1.34 -1.15
CA GLY A 107 -0.69 0.15 -2.00
C GLY A 107 0.52 0.06 -2.91
N PHE A 108 1.26 -1.03 -2.82
CA PHE A 108 2.42 -1.31 -3.66
C PHE A 108 2.06 -2.18 -4.87
N SER A 109 2.53 -1.80 -6.05
CA SER A 109 2.44 -2.64 -7.25
C SER A 109 3.72 -3.44 -7.44
N LEU A 110 3.67 -4.75 -7.13
CA LEU A 110 4.83 -5.65 -7.17
C LEU A 110 4.89 -6.37 -8.52
N GLN A 111 5.72 -5.84 -9.41
CA GLN A 111 5.94 -6.42 -10.75
C GLN A 111 6.98 -7.54 -10.77
N TYR A 112 7.93 -7.51 -9.83
CA TYR A 112 9.00 -8.49 -9.73
C TYR A 112 9.53 -8.55 -8.29
N GLU A 113 10.00 -9.72 -7.85
CA GLU A 113 10.37 -9.97 -6.44
C GLU A 113 11.50 -9.07 -5.93
N LEU A 114 12.47 -8.73 -6.80
CA LEU A 114 13.62 -7.87 -6.43
C LEU A 114 13.19 -6.47 -5.96
N SER A 115 11.97 -6.02 -6.32
CA SER A 115 11.43 -4.72 -5.91
C SER A 115 11.07 -4.64 -4.43
N ILE A 116 11.05 -5.76 -3.70
CA ILE A 116 10.68 -5.77 -2.28
C ILE A 116 11.60 -4.91 -1.42
N THR A 117 12.89 -4.84 -1.76
CA THR A 117 13.85 -4.00 -1.01
C THR A 117 13.51 -2.52 -1.13
N ASN A 118 13.00 -2.09 -2.29
CA ASN A 118 12.50 -0.73 -2.49
C ASN A 118 11.21 -0.48 -1.72
N VAL A 119 10.31 -1.47 -1.60
CA VAL A 119 9.12 -1.35 -0.72
C VAL A 119 9.55 -1.06 0.71
N LEU A 120 10.49 -1.85 1.25
CA LEU A 120 10.99 -1.67 2.62
C LEU A 120 11.64 -0.29 2.80
N ASN A 121 12.43 0.16 1.82
CA ASN A 121 13.01 1.50 1.83
C ASN A 121 11.94 2.60 1.81
N MET A 122 10.90 2.45 0.99
CA MET A 122 9.81 3.41 0.90
C MET A 122 8.99 3.47 2.20
N LEU A 123 8.74 2.34 2.86
CA LEU A 123 8.08 2.32 4.17
C LEU A 123 8.93 3.03 5.24
N ASP A 124 10.22 2.73 5.30
CA ASP A 124 11.17 3.35 6.22
C ASP A 124 11.25 4.88 6.02
N LEU A 125 11.38 5.34 4.77
CA LEU A 125 11.34 6.77 4.43
C LEU A 125 9.99 7.44 4.74
N SER A 126 8.91 6.68 4.79
CA SER A 126 7.59 7.19 5.15
C SER A 126 7.34 7.22 6.67
N GLY A 127 8.26 6.67 7.46
CA GLY A 127 8.05 6.46 8.90
C GLY A 127 6.99 5.40 9.23
N ILE A 128 6.64 4.54 8.26
CA ILE A 128 5.68 3.46 8.44
C ILE A 128 6.42 2.22 8.94
N PRO A 129 6.00 1.58 10.06
CA PRO A 129 6.63 0.35 10.54
C PRO A 129 6.72 -0.73 9.46
N LEU A 130 7.92 -1.32 9.32
CA LEU A 130 8.20 -2.33 8.29
C LEU A 130 7.35 -3.58 8.50
N TRP A 131 7.31 -4.08 9.72
CA TRP A 131 6.54 -5.26 10.08
C TRP A 131 5.08 -4.88 10.29
N SER A 132 4.18 -5.63 9.65
CA SER A 132 2.74 -5.44 9.74
C SER A 132 2.23 -5.47 11.19
N LYS A 133 2.77 -6.39 12.00
CA LYS A 133 2.43 -6.55 13.42
C LYS A 133 2.78 -5.35 14.32
N ASP A 134 3.70 -4.49 13.88
CA ASP A 134 4.19 -3.35 14.66
C ASP A 134 3.42 -2.05 14.32
N ARG A 135 2.44 -2.10 13.41
CA ARG A 135 1.64 -0.94 12.98
C ARG A 135 0.53 -0.66 13.99
N PRO A 136 0.51 0.52 14.63
CA PRO A 136 -0.56 0.90 15.55
C PRO A 136 -1.86 1.23 14.79
N ASN A 137 -2.95 1.40 15.53
CA ASN A 137 -4.16 2.03 14.99
C ASN A 137 -3.85 3.44 14.47
N GLY A 138 -4.50 3.84 13.38
CA GLY A 138 -4.25 5.11 12.70
C GLY A 138 -3.04 5.12 11.77
N CYS A 139 -2.23 4.05 11.73
CA CYS A 139 -1.23 3.85 10.67
C CYS A 139 -1.93 3.41 9.37
N PRO A 140 -1.50 3.86 8.18
CA PRO A 140 -2.04 3.36 6.91
C PRO A 140 -2.04 1.84 6.83
N LEU A 141 -3.03 1.29 6.11
CA LEU A 141 -2.96 -0.08 5.63
C LEU A 141 -1.91 -0.17 4.52
N VAL A 142 -0.92 -1.05 4.69
CA VAL A 142 0.07 -1.33 3.65
C VAL A 142 -0.35 -2.57 2.90
N ILE A 143 -0.69 -2.40 1.62
CA ILE A 143 -1.18 -3.48 0.77
C ILE A 143 -0.27 -3.72 -0.43
N ALA A 144 -0.39 -4.88 -1.05
CA ALA A 144 0.27 -5.16 -2.32
C ALA A 144 -0.67 -5.79 -3.35
N GLY A 145 -0.43 -5.47 -4.62
CA GLY A 145 -1.02 -6.11 -5.78
C GLY A 145 0.03 -6.37 -6.87
N GLY A 146 -0.40 -6.90 -8.01
CA GLY A 146 0.49 -7.25 -9.12
C GLY A 146 0.92 -8.72 -9.13
N PRO A 147 1.66 -9.16 -10.16
CA PRO A 147 1.90 -10.59 -10.41
C PRO A 147 2.66 -11.31 -9.28
N VAL A 148 3.46 -10.61 -8.48
CA VAL A 148 4.19 -11.24 -7.36
C VAL A 148 3.24 -11.74 -6.27
N VAL A 149 2.06 -11.13 -6.12
CA VAL A 149 1.16 -11.43 -5.00
C VAL A 149 0.42 -12.77 -5.15
N PHE A 150 0.57 -13.47 -6.28
CA PHE A 150 0.13 -14.86 -6.42
C PHE A 150 0.91 -15.83 -5.53
N ASN A 151 2.08 -15.42 -5.01
CA ASN A 151 2.83 -16.13 -3.99
C ASN A 151 3.20 -15.15 -2.85
N PRO A 152 2.25 -14.77 -1.99
CA PRO A 152 2.41 -13.66 -1.04
C PRO A 152 3.23 -14.01 0.20
N GLU A 153 3.30 -15.30 0.56
CA GLU A 153 3.91 -15.78 1.81
C GLU A 153 5.36 -15.34 2.06
N PRO A 154 6.27 -15.30 1.06
CA PRO A 154 7.63 -14.82 1.28
C PRO A 154 7.72 -13.38 1.81
N PHE A 155 6.67 -12.57 1.61
CA PHE A 155 6.63 -11.16 1.98
C PHE A 155 5.51 -10.84 2.99
N ALA A 156 4.78 -11.86 3.45
CA ALA A 156 3.57 -11.74 4.24
C ALA A 156 3.73 -10.88 5.49
N GLU A 157 4.87 -10.96 6.17
CA GLU A 157 5.10 -10.23 7.42
C GLU A 157 5.17 -8.71 7.24
N PHE A 158 5.35 -8.21 6.01
CA PHE A 158 5.46 -6.78 5.72
C PHE A 158 4.15 -6.14 5.28
N PHE A 159 3.12 -6.92 4.92
CA PHE A 159 1.87 -6.39 4.38
C PHE A 159 0.69 -6.67 5.32
N ASP A 160 -0.28 -5.76 5.32
CA ASP A 160 -1.57 -5.94 5.99
C ASP A 160 -2.52 -6.78 5.12
N ALA A 161 -2.49 -6.56 3.80
CA ALA A 161 -3.31 -7.26 2.84
C ALA A 161 -2.62 -7.42 1.48
N PHE A 162 -3.01 -8.43 0.74
CA PHE A 162 -2.69 -8.61 -0.67
C PHE A 162 -3.98 -8.64 -1.48
N LEU A 163 -4.01 -7.91 -2.60
CA LEU A 163 -5.10 -7.93 -3.58
C LEU A 163 -4.67 -8.83 -4.74
N ILE A 164 -5.22 -10.04 -4.78
CA ILE A 164 -4.88 -11.11 -5.71
C ILE A 164 -5.99 -11.19 -6.77
N GLY A 165 -5.60 -11.15 -8.05
CA GLY A 165 -6.53 -11.23 -9.18
C GLY A 165 -6.69 -9.88 -9.89
N ASP A 166 -7.91 -9.60 -10.35
CA ASP A 166 -8.23 -8.35 -11.05
C ASP A 166 -8.36 -7.20 -10.04
N GLY A 167 -7.41 -6.28 -10.10
CA GLY A 167 -7.32 -5.17 -9.14
C GLY A 167 -8.38 -4.09 -9.36
N GLU A 168 -9.04 -4.01 -10.52
CA GLU A 168 -9.94 -2.89 -10.83
C GLU A 168 -11.19 -2.91 -9.94
N GLU A 169 -11.92 -4.02 -9.89
CA GLU A 169 -13.12 -4.15 -9.06
C GLU A 169 -12.78 -4.24 -7.57
N VAL A 170 -11.80 -5.08 -7.23
CA VAL A 170 -11.41 -5.34 -5.83
C VAL A 170 -10.91 -4.07 -5.14
N THR A 171 -10.19 -3.18 -5.84
CA THR A 171 -9.69 -1.94 -5.21
C THR A 171 -10.82 -1.01 -4.77
N LEU A 172 -11.86 -0.85 -5.59
CA LEU A 172 -12.99 0.01 -5.21
C LEU A 172 -13.76 -0.57 -4.02
N GLU A 173 -14.04 -1.87 -4.05
CA GLU A 173 -14.69 -2.56 -2.93
C GLU A 173 -13.86 -2.48 -1.65
N PHE A 174 -12.54 -2.65 -1.77
CA PHE A 174 -11.59 -2.51 -0.67
C PHE A 174 -11.63 -1.09 -0.07
N LEU A 175 -11.54 -0.04 -0.89
CA LEU A 175 -11.55 1.35 -0.42
C LEU A 175 -12.89 1.74 0.20
N ASP A 176 -14.00 1.26 -0.36
CA ASP A 176 -15.33 1.41 0.24
C ASP A 176 -15.40 0.76 1.63
N CYS A 177 -14.82 -0.42 1.79
CA CYS A 177 -14.78 -1.14 3.06
C CYS A 177 -13.91 -0.40 4.08
N VAL A 178 -12.72 0.08 3.68
CA VAL A 178 -11.85 0.92 4.52
C VAL A 178 -12.60 2.15 5.00
N TYR A 179 -13.21 2.93 4.08
CA TYR A 179 -13.95 4.14 4.44
C TYR A 179 -15.07 3.87 5.44
N LYS A 180 -15.92 2.88 5.18
CA LYS A 180 -17.10 2.56 6.01
C LYS A 180 -16.71 2.08 7.43
N ASN A 181 -15.50 1.58 7.60
CA ASN A 181 -15.04 0.92 8.83
C ASN A 181 -13.77 1.57 9.41
N ARG A 182 -13.38 2.77 8.99
CA ARG A 182 -12.13 3.43 9.40
C ARG A 182 -12.01 3.73 10.89
N GLU A 183 -13.16 3.81 11.58
CA GLU A 183 -13.23 4.03 13.03
C GLU A 183 -13.08 2.72 13.83
N MET A 184 -13.01 1.56 13.16
CA MET A 184 -12.80 0.27 13.81
C MET A 184 -11.34 0.07 14.21
N GLU A 185 -11.13 -0.80 15.20
CA GLU A 185 -9.80 -1.29 15.53
C GLU A 185 -9.19 -2.05 14.33
N ARG A 186 -7.87 -1.91 14.11
CA ARG A 186 -7.19 -2.45 12.92
C ARG A 186 -7.51 -3.94 12.70
N ASN A 187 -7.47 -4.76 13.75
CA ASN A 187 -7.75 -6.19 13.63
C ASN A 187 -9.20 -6.50 13.18
N GLU A 188 -10.17 -5.69 13.60
CA GLU A 188 -11.57 -5.83 13.17
C GLU A 188 -11.74 -5.43 11.71
N LEU A 189 -11.07 -4.34 11.30
CA LEU A 189 -11.02 -3.92 9.91
C LEU A 189 -10.40 -5.00 9.01
N LEU A 190 -9.28 -5.61 9.42
CA LEU A 190 -8.64 -6.70 8.68
C LEU A 190 -9.58 -7.91 8.52
N LEU A 191 -10.36 -8.26 9.55
CA LEU A 191 -11.37 -9.33 9.45
C LEU A 191 -12.50 -9.02 8.46
N LYS A 192 -12.90 -7.75 8.37
CA LYS A 192 -13.90 -7.28 7.39
C LYS A 192 -13.34 -7.34 5.97
N LEU A 193 -12.11 -6.88 5.78
CA LEU A 193 -11.43 -6.89 4.49
C LEU A 193 -11.22 -8.33 3.97
N ALA A 194 -10.97 -9.29 4.85
CA ALA A 194 -10.87 -10.71 4.49
C ALA A 194 -12.15 -11.35 3.94
N GLN A 195 -13.31 -10.66 4.01
CA GLN A 195 -14.56 -11.12 3.39
C GLN A 195 -14.65 -10.76 1.91
N ILE A 196 -13.77 -9.88 1.42
CA ILE A 196 -13.76 -9.43 0.03
C ILE A 196 -13.04 -10.47 -0.82
N GLU A 197 -13.66 -10.89 -1.92
CA GLU A 197 -13.04 -11.82 -2.86
C GLU A 197 -11.74 -11.23 -3.43
N GLY A 198 -10.67 -12.03 -3.46
CA GLY A 198 -9.36 -11.57 -3.90
C GLY A 198 -8.53 -10.84 -2.83
N VAL A 199 -9.05 -10.60 -1.63
CA VAL A 199 -8.27 -10.01 -0.53
C VAL A 199 -7.71 -11.10 0.40
N TYR A 200 -6.38 -11.21 0.44
CA TYR A 200 -5.66 -12.10 1.34
C TYR A 200 -5.06 -11.31 2.51
N ILE A 201 -5.41 -11.68 3.74
CA ILE A 201 -4.89 -11.06 4.98
C ILE A 201 -3.93 -12.03 5.68
N PRO A 202 -2.60 -11.81 5.61
CA PRO A 202 -1.63 -12.77 6.13
C PRO A 202 -1.75 -13.02 7.64
N ALA A 203 -2.11 -11.98 8.40
CA ALA A 203 -2.24 -12.07 9.85
C ALA A 203 -3.30 -13.09 10.32
N LEU A 204 -4.22 -13.50 9.45
CA LEU A 204 -5.26 -14.49 9.75
C LEU A 204 -4.77 -15.94 9.66
N PHE A 205 -3.62 -16.15 9.04
CA PHE A 205 -3.07 -17.46 8.78
C PHE A 205 -1.90 -17.76 9.71
N GLN A 206 -1.81 -19.01 10.13
CA GLN A 206 -0.67 -19.51 10.88
C GLN A 206 -0.36 -20.92 10.41
N VAL A 207 0.89 -21.13 9.97
CA VAL A 207 1.37 -22.44 9.57
C VAL A 207 1.90 -23.14 10.82
N GLU A 208 1.29 -24.27 11.17
CA GLU A 208 1.84 -25.20 12.15
C GLU A 208 2.54 -26.34 11.44
N TYR A 209 3.69 -26.76 11.95
CA TYR A 209 4.44 -27.91 11.44
C TYR A 209 4.33 -29.07 12.42
N LYS A 210 4.23 -30.29 11.87
CA LYS A 210 4.36 -31.53 12.63
C LYS A 210 5.84 -31.80 12.94
N ASP A 211 6.09 -32.72 13.86
CA ASP A 211 7.45 -33.14 14.24
C ASP A 211 8.26 -33.71 13.06
N ASP A 212 7.58 -34.19 12.01
CA ASP A 212 8.19 -34.69 10.77
C ASP A 212 8.50 -33.59 9.73
N GLY A 213 8.25 -32.31 10.08
CA GLY A 213 8.47 -31.16 9.20
C GLY A 213 7.38 -30.91 8.16
N THR A 214 6.32 -31.72 8.13
CA THR A 214 5.16 -31.47 7.24
C THR A 214 4.17 -30.47 7.84
N ILE A 215 3.41 -29.79 6.99
CA ILE A 215 2.40 -28.81 7.42
C ILE A 215 1.22 -29.54 8.08
N ARG A 216 0.76 -29.02 9.21
CA ARG A 216 -0.49 -29.41 9.86
C ARG A 216 -1.63 -28.59 9.23
N TYR A 217 -2.38 -29.24 8.34
CA TYR A 217 -3.45 -28.60 7.56
C TYR A 217 -4.69 -28.22 8.37
N ASP A 218 -4.87 -28.79 9.56
CA ASP A 218 -6.12 -28.68 10.32
C ASP A 218 -6.35 -27.26 10.93
N ASP A 219 -5.30 -26.42 10.99
CA ASP A 219 -5.29 -25.15 11.73
C ASP A 219 -4.74 -23.93 10.96
N LEU A 220 -4.82 -23.92 9.63
CA LEU A 220 -4.33 -22.79 8.80
C LEU A 220 -5.03 -21.43 9.08
N CYS A 221 -6.14 -21.38 9.83
CA CYS A 221 -6.97 -20.19 10.06
C CYS A 221 -7.05 -19.73 11.54
N THR A 222 -5.97 -19.84 12.33
CA THR A 222 -6.12 -19.88 13.81
C THR A 222 -5.69 -18.63 14.58
N ARG A 223 -5.31 -17.52 13.93
CA ARG A 223 -4.88 -16.32 14.68
C ARG A 223 -6.01 -15.45 15.25
N LEU A 224 -7.14 -15.31 14.55
CA LEU A 224 -8.29 -14.50 15.01
C LEU A 224 -9.59 -15.31 15.22
N ARG A 225 -9.48 -16.65 15.32
CA ARG A 225 -10.64 -17.57 15.43
C ARG A 225 -11.54 -17.31 16.65
N SER A 226 -11.02 -16.77 17.75
CA SER A 226 -11.84 -16.44 18.93
C SER A 226 -12.86 -15.32 18.65
N SER A 227 -12.63 -14.48 17.65
CA SER A 227 -13.51 -13.39 17.20
C SER A 227 -14.39 -13.75 15.99
N LEU A 228 -14.06 -14.82 15.27
CA LEU A 228 -14.73 -15.24 14.02
C LEU A 228 -16.02 -16.06 14.21
N ASN A 229 -16.30 -16.56 15.42
CA ASN A 229 -17.53 -17.35 15.67
C ASN A 229 -18.86 -16.55 15.49
N SER A 230 -18.79 -15.25 15.19
CA SER A 230 -19.95 -14.39 14.91
C SER A 230 -20.15 -14.06 13.42
N ILE A 231 -19.17 -14.36 12.54
CA ILE A 231 -19.21 -13.96 11.12
C ILE A 231 -18.93 -15.21 10.28
N GLY A 232 -20.00 -15.83 9.79
CA GLY A 232 -19.95 -17.10 9.06
C GLY A 232 -19.18 -17.01 7.74
N LYS A 233 -18.53 -18.14 7.42
CA LYS A 233 -17.87 -18.50 6.15
C LYS A 233 -16.74 -17.59 5.68
N VAL A 234 -15.54 -17.86 6.20
CA VAL A 234 -14.27 -17.57 5.52
C VAL A 234 -13.64 -18.91 5.20
N CYS A 235 -13.23 -19.11 3.95
CA CYS A 235 -12.66 -20.33 3.36
C CYS A 235 -13.66 -21.40 2.93
N SER A 236 -14.07 -21.34 1.66
CA SER A 236 -14.39 -22.50 0.83
C SER A 236 -13.69 -22.34 -0.51
#